data_AF-A0A837HP76-F1
#
_entry.id   AF-A0A837HP76-F1
#
_cell.length_a   1.000
_cell.length_b   1.000
_cell.length_c   1.000
_cell.angle_alpha   90.00
_cell.angle_beta   90.00
_cell.angle_gamma   90.00
#
_symmetry.space_group_name_H-M   'P 1'
#
loop_
_entity.id
_entity.type
_entity.pdbx_description
1 polymer ?
#
loop_
_entity_poly.entity_id
_entity_poly.type
_entity_poly.pdbx_seq_one_letter_code
_entity_poly.pdbx_strand_id
1 'polypeptide(L)'
;MRIRKLAVLAVLIISISMWGCDMFKKSVLSSPTPTGSDIVSTGFDIQGKTEIIGKNKDVQFKLLVTLSDGTTQDQTAAAIWESSNIVVATVGTKSGLVTSKGYGEAQIMATYQNTKTSFALKVIPLTILLEAISDDMAIFKKDEIKFYEKYGYGGGGRGFNVAAISPTTGELIYPVKNFDTYASREDGKQMKAMIDFINSLPNGTLLLIAVADEAGLNTWPVGILPPYTSCTSKVNPYNEQGKQLLEALGSTMIRKYCYRYHWAMITIKGSGKLAEDYDNDYYQVTIKASLPIV
;
A
#
# COMPACT_ATOMS: atom_id res chain seq x y z
N MET A 1 49.18 2.65 -75.27
CA MET A 1 50.40 3.51 -75.17
C MET A 1 50.85 3.44 -73.71
N ARG A 2 51.92 2.80 -73.24
CA ARG A 2 53.26 2.33 -73.73
C ARG A 2 53.47 0.88 -73.18
N ILE A 3 53.81 -0.16 -73.95
CA ILE A 3 55.10 -0.58 -74.57
C ILE A 3 56.18 -1.11 -73.59
N ARG A 4 56.34 -2.45 -73.59
CA ARG A 4 57.53 -3.36 -73.59
C ARG A 4 58.53 -3.30 -72.40
N LYS A 5 59.10 -4.41 -71.89
CA LYS A 5 59.93 -5.50 -72.50
C LYS A 5 59.84 -6.76 -71.58
N LEU A 6 59.73 -8.04 -71.98
CA LEU A 6 60.39 -8.96 -72.93
C LEU A 6 61.81 -9.44 -72.52
N ALA A 7 61.93 -10.77 -72.27
CA ALA A 7 63.08 -11.69 -72.44
C ALA A 7 63.25 -12.67 -71.24
N VAL A 8 63.66 -13.96 -71.29
CA VAL A 8 64.10 -14.99 -72.27
C VAL A 8 64.27 -16.28 -71.41
N LEU A 9 63.59 -17.41 -71.69
CA LEU A 9 64.01 -18.64 -72.42
C LEU A 9 64.71 -19.77 -71.60
N ALA A 10 63.99 -20.90 -71.51
CA ALA A 10 64.31 -22.34 -71.60
C ALA A 10 65.55 -23.00 -70.94
N VAL A 11 65.34 -24.15 -70.27
CA VAL A 11 66.08 -25.41 -70.47
C VAL A 11 65.15 -26.61 -70.20
N LEU A 12 65.28 -27.66 -71.04
CA LEU A 12 64.50 -28.89 -71.13
C LEU A 12 65.41 -30.08 -70.78
N ILE A 13 65.04 -31.00 -69.88
CA ILE A 13 65.73 -32.29 -69.68
C ILE A 13 64.73 -33.44 -69.43
N ILE A 14 64.52 -34.20 -70.51
CA ILE A 14 64.59 -35.67 -70.71
C ILE A 14 64.12 -36.63 -69.60
N SER A 15 63.24 -37.53 -70.06
CA SER A 15 62.60 -38.73 -69.50
C SER A 15 63.51 -39.90 -69.09
N ILE A 16 63.11 -40.66 -68.06
CA ILE A 16 63.39 -42.10 -67.90
C ILE A 16 62.13 -42.83 -67.42
N SER A 17 61.85 -43.97 -68.06
CA SER A 17 60.71 -44.88 -67.92
C SER A 17 60.91 -46.00 -66.89
N MET A 18 59.82 -46.49 -66.29
CA MET A 18 59.36 -47.91 -66.26
C MET A 18 58.66 -48.34 -64.95
N TRP A 19 57.44 -48.87 -65.14
CA TRP A 19 56.78 -50.00 -64.45
C TRP A 19 56.27 -49.87 -63.00
N GLY A 20 54.96 -50.10 -62.83
CA GLY A 20 54.48 -51.13 -61.90
C GLY A 20 53.52 -50.72 -60.78
N CYS A 21 52.34 -51.36 -60.82
CA CYS A 21 51.37 -51.64 -59.75
C CYS A 21 50.41 -50.55 -59.23
N ASP A 22 49.15 -50.78 -59.61
CA ASP A 22 47.90 -50.41 -58.98
C ASP A 22 47.85 -50.81 -57.50
N MET A 23 47.38 -49.93 -56.60
CA MET A 23 46.70 -50.26 -55.33
C MET A 23 46.13 -48.99 -54.64
N PHE A 24 44.81 -48.95 -54.50
CA PHE A 24 43.99 -48.27 -53.48
C PHE A 24 44.34 -46.82 -53.09
N LYS A 25 43.63 -45.84 -53.69
CA LYS A 25 43.34 -44.58 -53.00
C LYS A 25 42.45 -44.86 -51.79
N LYS A 26 43.05 -44.90 -50.60
CA LYS A 26 42.33 -44.83 -49.33
C LYS A 26 41.56 -43.50 -49.33
N SER A 27 40.23 -43.54 -49.39
CA SER A 27 39.41 -42.38 -49.12
C SER A 27 39.72 -41.95 -47.69
N VAL A 28 40.34 -40.78 -47.55
CA VAL A 28 40.43 -40.12 -46.25
C VAL A 28 39.00 -39.69 -45.93
N LEU A 29 38.33 -40.41 -45.04
CA LEU A 29 37.11 -39.90 -44.41
C LEU A 29 37.48 -38.56 -43.77
N SER A 30 36.83 -37.49 -44.22
CA SER A 30 36.79 -36.24 -43.47
C SER A 30 36.29 -36.56 -42.07
N SER A 31 37.14 -36.31 -41.07
CA SER A 31 36.76 -36.30 -39.65
C SER A 31 35.51 -35.44 -39.48
N PRO A 32 34.48 -35.87 -38.71
CA PRO A 32 33.40 -34.96 -38.37
C PRO A 32 34.03 -33.75 -37.65
N THR A 33 33.75 -32.55 -38.18
CA THR A 33 33.94 -31.30 -37.45
C THR A 33 33.28 -31.47 -36.08
N PRO A 34 33.92 -31.07 -34.96
CA PRO A 34 33.24 -31.09 -33.67
C PRO A 34 32.01 -30.18 -33.79
N THR A 35 30.82 -30.78 -33.79
CA THR A 35 29.56 -30.08 -33.71
C THR A 35 29.60 -29.27 -32.43
N GLY A 36 29.51 -27.94 -32.54
CA GLY A 36 29.47 -27.06 -31.37
C GLY A 36 28.39 -27.56 -30.40
N SER A 37 28.73 -27.65 -29.13
CA SER A 37 27.74 -28.00 -28.10
C SER A 37 26.64 -26.94 -28.13
N ASP A 38 25.42 -27.33 -28.49
CA ASP A 38 24.28 -26.42 -28.47
C ASP A 38 24.12 -25.84 -27.05
N ILE A 39 24.01 -24.52 -26.96
CA ILE A 39 23.77 -23.84 -25.69
C ILE A 39 22.30 -24.05 -25.32
N VAL A 40 22.05 -24.69 -24.16
CA VAL A 40 20.71 -25.05 -23.69
C VAL A 40 20.33 -24.31 -22.42
N SER A 41 19.03 -24.09 -22.20
CA SER A 41 18.49 -23.50 -20.97
C SER A 41 18.63 -24.47 -19.79
N THR A 42 19.22 -24.02 -18.68
CA THR A 42 19.49 -24.80 -17.47
C THR A 42 18.82 -24.23 -16.21
N GLY A 43 18.38 -22.96 -16.22
CA GLY A 43 17.69 -22.33 -15.09
C GLY A 43 16.69 -21.26 -15.53
N PHE A 44 15.64 -21.07 -14.73
CA PHE A 44 14.53 -20.15 -15.02
C PHE A 44 14.14 -19.41 -13.75
N ASP A 45 14.35 -18.08 -13.74
CA ASP A 45 14.06 -17.23 -12.59
C ASP A 45 13.14 -16.07 -13.00
N ILE A 46 12.05 -15.87 -12.26
CA ILE A 46 11.21 -14.68 -12.43
C ILE A 46 11.68 -13.64 -11.42
N GLN A 47 12.12 -12.49 -11.91
CA GLN A 47 12.40 -11.32 -11.08
C GLN A 47 11.23 -10.35 -11.12
N GLY A 48 10.68 -10.03 -9.95
CA GLY A 48 9.55 -9.13 -9.80
C GLY A 48 9.38 -8.70 -8.35
N LYS A 49 8.38 -7.84 -8.09
CA LYS A 49 7.99 -7.51 -6.71
C LYS A 49 7.10 -8.61 -6.15
N THR A 50 7.47 -9.15 -5.00
CA THR A 50 6.63 -10.09 -4.23
C THR A 50 5.37 -9.42 -3.69
N GLU A 51 5.40 -8.10 -3.50
CA GLU A 51 4.28 -7.32 -2.99
C GLU A 51 4.05 -6.02 -3.78
N ILE A 52 2.79 -5.72 -4.08
CA ILE A 52 2.33 -4.46 -4.66
C ILE A 52 1.33 -3.80 -3.71
N ILE A 53 1.59 -2.55 -3.35
CA ILE A 53 0.70 -1.75 -2.49
C ILE A 53 -0.26 -0.94 -3.38
N GLY A 54 -1.56 -1.19 -3.22
CA GLY A 54 -2.62 -0.51 -3.93
C GLY A 54 -2.99 -1.12 -5.29
N LYS A 55 -4.14 -0.71 -5.80
CA LYS A 55 -4.66 -1.08 -7.13
C LYS A 55 -4.07 -0.18 -8.23
N ASN A 56 -4.16 -0.67 -9.47
CA ASN A 56 -3.74 0.04 -10.68
C ASN A 56 -2.27 0.49 -10.63
N LYS A 57 -1.40 -0.35 -10.06
CA LYS A 57 0.05 -0.16 -10.10
C LYS A 57 0.63 -1.11 -11.14
N ASP A 58 1.51 -0.55 -11.96
CA ASP A 58 2.25 -1.30 -12.95
C ASP A 58 3.65 -1.64 -12.42
N VAL A 59 4.04 -2.90 -12.53
CA VAL A 59 5.36 -3.41 -12.14
C VAL A 59 5.86 -4.34 -13.22
N GLN A 60 7.08 -4.12 -13.68
CA GLN A 60 7.72 -4.97 -14.67
C GLN A 60 8.26 -6.24 -14.00
N PHE A 61 7.86 -7.40 -14.51
CA PHE A 61 8.46 -8.69 -14.16
C PHE A 61 9.39 -9.13 -15.30
N LYS A 62 10.45 -9.85 -14.97
CA LYS A 62 11.42 -10.36 -15.93
C LYS A 62 11.60 -11.85 -15.81
N LEU A 63 11.77 -12.55 -16.94
CA LEU A 63 12.21 -13.93 -16.95
C LEU A 63 13.70 -13.95 -17.31
N LEU A 64 14.53 -14.36 -16.36
CA LEU A 64 15.95 -14.62 -16.59
C LEU A 64 16.18 -16.12 -16.78
N VAL A 65 16.81 -16.47 -17.90
CA VAL A 65 17.13 -17.85 -18.24
C VAL A 65 18.63 -18.04 -18.19
N THR A 66 19.09 -18.98 -17.35
CA THR A 66 20.48 -19.40 -17.29
C THR A 66 20.74 -20.45 -18.36
N LEU A 67 21.86 -20.33 -19.05
CA LEU A 67 22.28 -21.22 -20.12
C LEU A 67 23.39 -22.17 -19.67
N SER A 68 23.64 -23.23 -20.43
CA SER A 68 24.65 -24.25 -20.12
C SER A 68 26.09 -23.75 -20.11
N ASP A 69 26.35 -22.59 -20.72
CA ASP A 69 27.64 -21.90 -20.68
C ASP A 69 27.80 -20.98 -19.44
N GLY A 70 26.79 -20.96 -18.56
CA GLY A 70 26.75 -20.15 -17.35
C GLY A 70 26.28 -18.71 -17.56
N THR A 71 25.99 -18.29 -18.79
CA THR A 71 25.44 -16.95 -19.06
C THR A 71 23.95 -16.89 -18.71
N THR A 72 23.43 -15.67 -18.46
CA THR A 72 22.01 -15.41 -18.21
C THR A 72 21.46 -14.48 -19.27
N GLN A 73 20.28 -14.80 -19.81
CA GLN A 73 19.59 -13.99 -20.81
C GLN A 73 18.21 -13.55 -20.30
N ASP A 74 17.85 -12.30 -20.61
CA ASP A 74 16.49 -11.79 -20.38
C ASP A 74 15.57 -12.29 -21.50
N GLN A 75 14.68 -13.23 -21.15
CA GLN A 75 13.72 -13.86 -22.06
C GLN A 75 12.29 -13.36 -21.82
N THR A 76 12.13 -12.18 -21.23
CA THR A 76 10.83 -11.61 -20.88
C THR A 76 9.89 -11.51 -22.08
N ALA A 77 10.38 -11.02 -23.22
CA ALA A 77 9.57 -10.86 -24.43
C ALA A 77 9.33 -12.17 -25.20
N ALA A 78 10.21 -13.16 -25.02
CA ALA A 78 10.11 -14.46 -25.67
C ALA A 78 9.16 -15.41 -24.92
N ALA A 79 9.02 -15.24 -23.60
CA ALA A 79 8.10 -16.00 -22.78
C ALA A 79 6.62 -15.75 -23.12
N ILE A 80 5.76 -16.64 -22.64
CA ILE A 80 4.30 -16.43 -22.57
C ILE A 80 3.96 -16.26 -21.09
N TRP A 81 3.41 -15.10 -20.76
CA TRP A 81 3.02 -14.74 -19.39
C TRP A 81 1.53 -14.95 -19.15
N GLU A 82 1.18 -15.45 -17.97
CA GLU A 82 -0.19 -15.60 -17.51
C GLU A 82 -0.30 -15.36 -16.00
N SER A 83 -1.50 -15.02 -15.53
CA SER A 83 -1.81 -14.84 -14.11
C SER A 83 -2.83 -15.87 -13.68
N SER A 84 -2.64 -16.47 -12.51
CA SER A 84 -3.63 -17.38 -11.93
C SER A 84 -4.91 -16.68 -11.48
N ASN A 85 -4.88 -15.35 -11.29
CA ASN A 85 -6.02 -14.58 -10.83
C ASN A 85 -6.01 -13.16 -11.41
N ILE A 86 -6.72 -12.99 -12.53
CA ILE A 86 -6.80 -11.70 -13.24
C ILE A 86 -7.60 -10.62 -12.48
N VAL A 87 -8.40 -11.00 -11.47
CA VAL A 87 -9.11 -10.05 -10.61
C VAL A 87 -8.15 -9.41 -9.60
N VAL A 88 -7.06 -10.11 -9.23
CA VAL A 88 -6.00 -9.59 -8.35
C VAL A 88 -4.92 -8.88 -9.17
N ALA A 89 -4.40 -9.52 -10.22
CA ALA A 89 -3.37 -8.94 -11.07
C ALA A 89 -3.43 -9.49 -12.51
N THR A 90 -3.31 -8.60 -13.48
CA THR A 90 -3.14 -8.97 -14.91
C THR A 90 -1.67 -8.90 -15.29
N VAL A 91 -1.24 -9.68 -16.28
CA VAL A 91 0.12 -9.61 -16.84
C VAL A 91 0.06 -9.54 -18.37
N GLY A 92 0.86 -8.66 -18.98
CA GLY A 92 0.97 -8.58 -20.42
C GLY A 92 1.65 -9.82 -20.99
N THR A 93 0.92 -10.58 -21.82
CA THR A 93 1.30 -11.93 -22.29
C THR A 93 2.69 -12.01 -22.94
N LYS A 94 3.17 -10.92 -23.54
CA LYS A 94 4.48 -10.82 -24.19
C LYS A 94 5.40 -9.73 -23.62
N SER A 95 4.96 -9.04 -22.57
CA SER A 95 5.77 -7.97 -21.97
C SER A 95 6.21 -8.28 -20.55
N GLY A 96 5.53 -9.19 -19.83
CA GLY A 96 5.77 -9.38 -18.39
C GLY A 96 5.35 -8.16 -17.55
N LEU A 97 4.62 -7.20 -18.12
CA LEU A 97 4.11 -6.04 -17.36
C LEU A 97 2.91 -6.46 -16.52
N VAL A 98 3.08 -6.47 -15.20
CA VAL A 98 2.03 -6.81 -14.24
C VAL A 98 1.30 -5.54 -13.82
N THR A 99 -0.04 -5.56 -13.85
CA THR A 99 -0.91 -4.50 -13.33
C THR A 99 -1.77 -5.04 -12.19
N SER A 100 -1.68 -4.44 -11.00
CA SER A 100 -2.57 -4.80 -9.88
C SER A 100 -4.01 -4.33 -10.15
N LYS A 101 -5.00 -5.17 -9.86
CA LYS A 101 -6.43 -4.90 -10.08
C LYS A 101 -7.26 -5.01 -8.80
N GLY A 102 -6.93 -5.96 -7.93
CA GLY A 102 -7.64 -6.24 -6.68
C GLY A 102 -6.68 -6.71 -5.60
N TYR A 103 -7.13 -6.70 -4.35
CA TYR A 103 -6.34 -7.20 -3.22
C TYR A 103 -6.42 -8.71 -3.12
N GLY A 104 -5.33 -9.34 -2.71
CA GLY A 104 -5.22 -10.80 -2.59
C GLY A 104 -3.92 -11.32 -3.18
N GLU A 105 -3.92 -12.59 -3.56
CA GLU A 105 -2.74 -13.28 -4.07
C GLU A 105 -2.98 -13.77 -5.50
N ALA A 106 -1.91 -13.74 -6.30
CA ALA A 106 -1.86 -14.28 -7.66
C ALA A 106 -0.51 -14.95 -7.91
N GLN A 107 -0.49 -15.99 -8.73
CA GLN A 107 0.73 -16.57 -9.28
C GLN A 107 0.95 -15.98 -10.68
N ILE A 108 2.07 -15.29 -10.87
CA ILE A 108 2.52 -14.83 -12.19
C ILE A 108 3.40 -15.93 -12.78
N MET A 109 2.99 -16.47 -13.92
CA MET A 109 3.65 -17.61 -14.55
C MET A 109 4.25 -17.19 -15.87
N ALA A 110 5.46 -17.67 -16.15
CA ALA A 110 6.15 -17.49 -17.43
C ALA A 110 6.47 -18.85 -18.02
N THR A 111 6.08 -19.07 -19.27
CA THR A 111 6.42 -20.27 -20.03
C THR A 111 7.41 -19.92 -21.14
N TYR A 112 8.57 -20.56 -21.13
CA TYR A 112 9.61 -20.43 -22.15
C TYR A 112 10.17 -21.81 -22.50
N GLN A 113 10.27 -22.13 -23.80
CA GLN A 113 10.75 -23.43 -24.29
C GLN A 113 10.08 -24.65 -23.60
N ASN A 114 8.75 -24.60 -23.41
CA ASN A 114 7.95 -25.61 -22.70
C ASN A 114 8.26 -25.79 -21.21
N THR A 115 9.13 -24.97 -20.62
CA THR A 115 9.34 -24.91 -19.17
C THR A 115 8.51 -23.78 -18.59
N LYS A 116 7.78 -24.09 -17.52
CA LYS A 116 6.96 -23.14 -16.78
C LYS A 116 7.61 -22.83 -15.44
N THR A 117 7.70 -21.55 -15.10
CA THR A 117 8.09 -21.07 -13.77
C THR A 117 7.03 -20.12 -13.23
N SER A 118 6.92 -20.01 -11.91
CA SER A 118 5.87 -19.26 -11.22
C SER A 118 6.44 -18.37 -10.14
N PHE A 119 5.83 -17.20 -9.97
CA PHE A 119 6.19 -16.22 -8.96
C PHE A 119 4.96 -15.80 -8.16
N ALA A 120 5.05 -15.95 -6.84
CA ALA A 120 3.99 -15.55 -5.94
C ALA A 120 3.95 -14.02 -5.77
N LEU A 121 2.81 -13.42 -6.09
CA LEU A 121 2.55 -12.00 -5.95
C LEU A 121 1.41 -11.78 -4.97
N LYS A 122 1.62 -10.86 -4.03
CA LYS A 122 0.60 -10.34 -3.13
C LYS A 122 0.27 -8.89 -3.47
N VAL A 123 -1.02 -8.56 -3.57
CA VAL A 123 -1.49 -7.18 -3.69
C VAL A 123 -2.19 -6.82 -2.40
N ILE A 124 -1.68 -5.81 -1.69
CA ILE A 124 -2.23 -5.37 -0.40
C ILE A 124 -2.76 -3.93 -0.48
N PRO A 125 -3.76 -3.57 0.32
CA PRO A 125 -4.14 -2.17 0.48
C PRO A 125 -3.02 -1.37 1.14
N LEU A 126 -3.02 -0.05 0.89
CA LEU A 126 -2.22 0.86 1.70
C LEU A 126 -2.89 0.97 3.07
N THR A 127 -2.14 0.80 4.16
CA THR A 127 -2.67 0.95 5.52
C THR A 127 -2.22 2.29 6.09
N ILE A 128 -3.13 3.01 6.75
CA ILE A 128 -2.82 4.21 7.51
C ILE A 128 -2.95 3.93 9.01
N LEU A 129 -2.07 4.53 9.81
CA LEU A 129 -2.16 4.55 11.26
C LEU A 129 -2.76 5.88 11.71
N LEU A 130 -3.92 5.83 12.34
CA LEU A 130 -4.58 6.98 12.94
C LEU A 130 -4.38 6.96 14.44
N GLU A 131 -4.12 8.13 15.01
CA GLU A 131 -3.99 8.34 16.45
C GLU A 131 -4.82 9.55 16.87
N ALA A 132 -5.66 9.36 17.88
CA ALA A 132 -6.43 10.43 18.51
C ALA A 132 -6.05 10.53 19.98
N ILE A 133 -5.76 11.76 20.41
CA ILE A 133 -5.36 12.07 21.77
C ILE A 133 -6.35 13.08 22.33
N SER A 134 -6.87 12.78 23.51
CA SER A 134 -7.72 13.65 24.31
C SER A 134 -7.04 13.93 25.66
N ASP A 135 -6.94 15.21 25.97
CA ASP A 135 -6.32 15.77 27.17
C ASP A 135 -6.93 17.17 27.40
N ASP A 136 -6.22 18.08 28.07
CA ASP A 136 -6.41 19.54 27.96
C ASP A 136 -6.30 20.06 26.50
N MET A 137 -5.94 19.21 25.55
CA MET A 137 -5.88 19.48 24.12
C MET A 137 -6.40 18.30 23.31
N ALA A 138 -6.76 18.56 22.05
CA ALA A 138 -7.01 17.51 21.06
C ALA A 138 -5.84 17.46 20.07
N ILE A 139 -5.28 16.27 19.88
CA ILE A 139 -4.24 16.00 18.88
C ILE A 139 -4.69 14.87 17.97
N PHE A 140 -4.50 15.04 16.66
CA PHE A 140 -4.67 13.98 15.69
C PHE A 140 -3.40 13.75 14.87
N LYS A 141 -3.05 12.48 14.67
CA LYS A 141 -1.91 12.07 13.86
C LYS A 141 -2.33 11.05 12.80
N LYS A 142 -1.64 11.10 11.66
CA LYS A 142 -1.68 10.11 10.59
C LYS A 142 -0.25 9.65 10.32
N ASP A 143 -0.01 8.35 10.40
CA ASP A 143 1.31 7.73 10.22
C ASP A 143 2.38 8.43 11.08
N GLU A 144 2.04 8.59 12.36
CA GLU A 144 2.86 9.25 13.40
C GLU A 144 3.07 10.77 13.19
N ILE A 145 2.65 11.32 12.05
CA ILE A 145 2.73 12.74 11.75
C ILE A 145 1.49 13.46 12.28
N LYS A 146 1.72 14.43 13.17
CA LYS A 146 0.68 15.31 13.71
C LYS A 146 0.15 16.25 12.63
N PHE A 147 -1.15 16.20 12.38
CA PHE A 147 -1.84 17.11 11.45
C PHE A 147 -2.82 18.05 12.13
N TYR A 148 -3.12 17.83 13.42
CA TYR A 148 -3.97 18.70 14.22
C TYR A 148 -3.51 18.74 15.66
N GLU A 149 -3.54 19.94 16.24
CA GLU A 149 -3.26 20.19 17.65
C GLU A 149 -3.96 21.49 18.06
N LYS A 150 -4.88 21.40 19.01
CA LYS A 150 -5.52 22.58 19.61
C LYS A 150 -5.72 22.37 21.09
N TYR A 151 -5.20 23.32 21.86
CA TYR A 151 -5.48 23.43 23.29
C TYR A 151 -6.96 23.78 23.52
N GLY A 152 -7.51 23.23 24.59
CA GLY A 152 -8.78 23.62 25.17
C GLY A 152 -8.80 25.08 25.66
N TYR A 153 -9.80 25.44 26.46
CA TYR A 153 -10.04 26.83 26.88
C TYR A 153 -10.00 27.83 25.70
N GLY A 154 -9.25 28.93 25.86
CA GLY A 154 -9.05 29.98 24.84
C GLY A 154 -8.14 29.58 23.68
N GLY A 155 -7.62 28.35 23.65
CA GLY A 155 -6.79 27.82 22.57
C GLY A 155 -7.57 27.41 21.30
N GLY A 156 -8.91 27.43 21.38
CA GLY A 156 -9.80 27.15 20.25
C GLY A 156 -10.07 25.66 20.01
N GLY A 157 -9.66 24.78 20.93
CA GLY A 157 -9.88 23.34 20.89
C GLY A 157 -10.95 22.84 21.86
N ARG A 158 -11.48 23.68 22.76
CA ARG A 158 -12.44 23.22 23.80
C ARG A 158 -13.65 22.51 23.19
N GLY A 159 -14.14 21.46 23.83
CA GLY A 159 -15.26 20.66 23.34
C GLY A 159 -14.80 19.55 22.39
N PHE A 160 -15.69 19.14 21.48
CA PHE A 160 -15.40 18.05 20.54
C PHE A 160 -14.63 18.55 19.32
N ASN A 161 -13.55 17.86 19.00
CA ASN A 161 -12.77 18.07 17.78
C ASN A 161 -13.01 16.87 16.87
N VAL A 162 -13.33 17.11 15.60
CA VAL A 162 -13.71 16.07 14.64
C VAL A 162 -12.90 16.23 13.36
N ALA A 163 -12.07 15.23 13.06
CA ALA A 163 -11.44 15.06 11.76
C ALA A 163 -12.28 14.09 10.92
N ALA A 164 -12.59 14.46 9.68
CA ALA A 164 -13.24 13.60 8.70
C ALA A 164 -12.23 13.24 7.61
N ILE A 165 -11.92 11.96 7.46
CA ILE A 165 -10.89 11.45 6.56
C ILE A 165 -11.54 10.54 5.50
N SER A 166 -11.14 10.72 4.25
CA SER A 166 -11.55 9.88 3.13
C SER A 166 -10.96 8.47 3.30
N PRO A 167 -11.79 7.41 3.29
CA PRO A 167 -11.31 6.03 3.42
C PRO A 167 -10.52 5.55 2.18
N THR A 168 -10.58 6.26 1.06
CA THR A 168 -9.90 5.87 -0.18
C THR A 168 -8.55 6.56 -0.34
N THR A 169 -8.44 7.82 0.10
CA THR A 169 -7.22 8.62 -0.07
C THR A 169 -6.42 8.76 1.22
N GLY A 170 -7.03 8.55 2.39
CA GLY A 170 -6.43 8.86 3.68
C GLY A 170 -6.27 10.37 3.94
N GLU A 171 -6.86 11.22 3.11
CA GLU A 171 -6.79 12.68 3.24
C GLU A 171 -8.02 13.25 3.96
N LEU A 172 -7.84 14.42 4.60
CA LEU A 172 -8.93 15.16 5.20
C LEU A 172 -9.96 15.57 4.13
N ILE A 173 -11.24 15.30 4.39
CA ILE A 173 -12.35 15.78 3.55
C ILE A 173 -12.54 17.28 3.76
N TYR A 174 -12.36 17.74 5.00
CA TYR A 174 -12.41 19.13 5.42
C TYR A 174 -11.32 19.39 6.46
N PRO A 175 -10.89 20.65 6.67
CA PRO A 175 -10.12 21.01 7.86
C PRO A 175 -10.82 20.52 9.13
N VAL A 176 -10.02 20.07 10.10
CA VAL A 176 -10.55 19.59 11.39
C VAL A 176 -11.47 20.64 11.99
N LYS A 177 -12.67 20.21 12.39
CA LYS A 177 -13.67 21.10 13.00
C LYS A 177 -13.65 20.95 14.51
N ASN A 178 -13.58 22.09 15.18
CA ASN A 178 -13.86 22.19 16.61
C ASN A 178 -15.32 22.61 16.83
N PHE A 179 -15.95 22.00 17.83
CA PHE A 179 -17.27 22.32 18.33
C PHE A 179 -17.17 22.58 19.83
N ASP A 180 -17.14 23.86 20.23
CA ASP A 180 -17.10 24.26 21.65
C ASP A 180 -18.45 24.04 22.33
N THR A 181 -18.75 22.76 22.55
CA THR A 181 -19.98 22.27 23.17
C THR A 181 -20.09 22.66 24.64
N TYR A 182 -18.98 22.97 25.31
CA TYR A 182 -19.01 23.57 26.65
C TYR A 182 -19.46 25.03 26.60
N ALA A 183 -18.91 25.88 25.73
CA ALA A 183 -19.30 27.30 25.68
C ALA A 183 -20.77 27.48 25.33
N SER A 184 -21.29 26.64 24.44
CA SER A 184 -22.69 26.63 24.04
C SER A 184 -23.52 25.58 24.80
N ARG A 185 -23.11 25.17 26.00
CA ARG A 185 -23.77 24.08 26.74
C ARG A 185 -25.19 24.40 27.20
N GLU A 186 -25.58 25.67 27.18
CA GLU A 186 -26.91 26.12 27.62
C GLU A 186 -27.93 26.12 26.47
N ASP A 187 -27.51 26.50 25.25
CA ASP A 187 -28.38 26.53 24.05
C ASP A 187 -28.17 25.34 23.09
N GLY A 188 -27.06 24.61 23.25
CA GLY A 188 -26.68 23.45 22.45
C GLY A 188 -26.25 23.78 21.03
N LYS A 189 -25.89 25.03 20.71
CA LYS A 189 -25.57 25.46 19.34
C LYS A 189 -24.47 24.62 18.70
N GLN A 190 -23.34 24.43 19.39
CA GLN A 190 -22.20 23.67 18.88
C GLN A 190 -22.48 22.16 18.86
N MET A 191 -23.27 21.65 19.81
CA MET A 191 -23.67 20.24 19.80
C MET A 191 -24.53 19.91 18.58
N LYS A 192 -25.50 20.77 18.27
CA LYS A 192 -26.33 20.65 17.05
C LYS A 192 -25.47 20.77 15.78
N ALA A 193 -24.54 21.72 15.74
CA ALA A 193 -23.62 21.87 14.61
C ALA A 193 -22.71 20.63 14.40
N MET A 194 -22.26 20.00 15.49
CA MET A 194 -21.51 18.74 15.42
C MET A 194 -22.36 17.62 14.84
N ILE A 195 -23.60 17.50 15.31
CA ILE A 195 -24.56 16.50 14.83
C ILE A 195 -24.81 16.68 13.33
N ASP A 196 -25.12 17.89 12.90
CA ASP A 196 -25.38 18.22 11.49
C ASP A 196 -24.15 17.94 10.62
N PHE A 197 -22.96 18.31 11.08
CA PHE A 197 -21.71 18.04 10.38
C PHE A 197 -21.50 16.54 10.19
N ILE A 198 -21.56 15.73 11.26
CA ILE A 198 -21.37 14.28 11.18
C ILE A 198 -22.45 13.64 10.31
N ASN A 199 -23.70 14.07 10.42
CA ASN A 199 -24.81 13.56 9.60
C ASN A 199 -24.63 13.88 8.11
N SER A 200 -24.03 15.03 7.76
CA SER A 200 -23.76 15.41 6.37
C SER A 200 -22.68 14.56 5.68
N LEU A 201 -21.82 13.86 6.44
CA LEU A 201 -20.75 13.05 5.88
C LEU A 201 -21.27 11.75 5.27
N PRO A 202 -20.67 11.20 4.20
CA PRO A 202 -21.07 9.91 3.66
C PRO A 202 -20.77 8.76 4.62
N ASN A 203 -21.55 7.68 4.57
CA ASN A 203 -21.18 6.41 5.23
C ASN A 203 -19.85 5.91 4.65
N GLY A 204 -19.03 5.27 5.48
CA GLY A 204 -17.65 4.89 5.17
C GLY A 204 -16.62 5.97 5.52
N THR A 205 -17.03 7.20 5.87
CA THR A 205 -16.10 8.24 6.32
C THR A 205 -15.40 7.82 7.61
N LEU A 206 -14.08 7.96 7.64
CA LEU A 206 -13.28 7.75 8.85
C LEU A 206 -13.35 9.01 9.71
N LEU A 207 -13.64 8.85 10.99
CA LEU A 207 -13.72 9.94 11.95
C LEU A 207 -12.73 9.71 13.08
N LEU A 208 -11.94 10.75 13.38
CA LEU A 208 -11.28 10.88 14.68
C LEU A 208 -12.04 11.94 15.46
N ILE A 209 -12.43 11.60 16.68
CA ILE A 209 -13.14 12.48 17.58
C ILE A 209 -12.37 12.50 18.90
N ALA A 210 -12.04 13.70 19.39
CA ALA A 210 -11.40 13.86 20.70
C ALA A 210 -11.98 15.08 21.40
N VAL A 211 -12.24 14.95 22.71
CA VAL A 211 -12.55 16.08 23.57
C VAL A 211 -11.25 16.79 23.94
N ALA A 212 -11.27 18.12 23.95
CA ALA A 212 -10.24 18.89 24.65
C ALA A 212 -10.89 19.71 25.78
N ASP A 213 -10.25 19.73 26.95
CA ASP A 213 -10.68 20.43 28.17
C ASP A 213 -12.04 19.97 28.69
N GLU A 214 -13.16 20.27 28.00
CA GLU A 214 -14.48 19.90 28.51
C GLU A 214 -15.55 19.84 27.40
N ALA A 215 -16.38 18.80 27.42
CA ALA A 215 -17.36 18.47 26.38
C ALA A 215 -18.78 19.06 26.55
N GLY A 216 -19.10 19.62 27.72
CA GLY A 216 -20.39 20.25 28.05
C GLY A 216 -21.48 19.26 28.44
N LEU A 217 -21.13 18.00 28.71
CA LEU A 217 -22.09 16.90 28.91
C LEU A 217 -22.60 16.77 30.34
N ASN A 218 -21.91 17.40 31.30
CA ASN A 218 -22.19 17.31 32.73
C ASN A 218 -22.39 18.71 33.32
N THR A 219 -23.06 18.77 34.46
CA THR A 219 -23.14 20.03 35.23
C THR A 219 -21.79 20.34 35.83
N TRP A 220 -21.48 21.64 35.97
CA TRP A 220 -20.29 22.07 36.70
C TRP A 220 -20.34 21.54 38.13
N PRO A 221 -19.31 20.79 38.58
CA PRO A 221 -19.28 20.29 39.95
C PRO A 221 -18.95 21.43 40.92
N VAL A 222 -19.95 21.88 41.68
CA VAL A 222 -19.76 22.93 42.71
C VAL A 222 -19.23 22.28 43.99
N GLY A 223 -18.09 22.77 44.49
CA GLY A 223 -17.54 22.33 45.78
C GLY A 223 -16.80 20.99 45.75
N ILE A 224 -16.56 20.42 44.57
CA ILE A 224 -15.78 19.18 44.40
C ILE A 224 -14.41 19.55 43.82
N LEU A 225 -13.35 19.10 44.49
CA LEU A 225 -11.98 19.18 43.99
C LEU A 225 -11.66 17.92 43.17
N PRO A 226 -10.75 18.00 42.19
CA PRO A 226 -10.29 16.82 41.43
C PRO A 226 -9.74 15.72 42.37
N PRO A 227 -9.90 14.41 42.05
CA PRO A 227 -10.62 13.87 40.90
C PRO A 227 -12.14 14.05 40.97
N TYR A 228 -12.75 14.37 39.83
CA TYR A 228 -14.21 14.38 39.66
C TYR A 228 -14.76 12.94 39.57
N THR A 229 -14.70 12.18 40.66
CA THR A 229 -15.10 10.76 40.72
C THR A 229 -16.60 10.50 40.61
N SER A 230 -17.40 11.57 40.63
CA SER A 230 -18.84 11.52 40.33
C SER A 230 -19.23 12.78 39.60
N CYS A 231 -20.18 12.64 38.67
CA CYS A 231 -20.67 13.75 37.89
C CYS A 231 -22.18 13.62 37.65
N THR A 232 -22.87 14.76 37.65
CA THR A 232 -24.28 14.82 37.28
C THR A 232 -24.37 15.14 35.79
N SER A 233 -25.03 14.27 35.03
CA SER A 233 -25.30 14.55 33.61
C SER A 233 -26.12 15.83 33.46
N LYS A 234 -25.72 16.70 32.53
CA LYS A 234 -26.54 17.87 32.18
C LYS A 234 -27.64 17.40 31.23
N VAL A 235 -28.86 17.33 31.75
CA VAL A 235 -30.03 16.83 31.01
C VAL A 235 -30.59 17.95 30.14
N ASN A 236 -30.35 17.84 28.84
CA ASN A 236 -30.94 18.68 27.80
C ASN A 236 -31.06 17.85 26.51
N PRO A 237 -31.97 18.22 25.58
CA PRO A 237 -32.24 17.38 24.40
C PRO A 237 -31.04 17.23 23.47
N TYR A 238 -30.20 18.26 23.34
CA TYR A 238 -29.07 18.23 22.41
C TYR A 238 -27.89 17.38 22.91
N ASN A 239 -27.60 17.35 24.21
CA ASN A 239 -26.60 16.43 24.77
C ASN A 239 -27.06 14.98 24.62
N GLU A 240 -28.35 14.72 24.81
CA GLU A 240 -28.92 13.39 24.60
C GLU A 240 -28.78 12.98 23.12
N GLN A 241 -29.16 13.85 22.19
CA GLN A 241 -28.99 13.62 20.75
C GLN A 241 -27.52 13.42 20.35
N GLY A 242 -26.61 14.21 20.92
CA GLY A 242 -25.18 14.08 20.66
C GLY A 242 -24.61 12.75 21.15
N LYS A 243 -24.99 12.32 22.36
CA LYS A 243 -24.61 11.02 22.90
C LYS A 243 -25.19 9.88 22.04
N GLN A 244 -26.45 9.96 21.63
CA GLN A 244 -27.10 8.99 20.74
C GLN A 244 -26.41 8.91 19.37
N LEU A 245 -25.98 10.04 18.81
CA LEU A 245 -25.21 10.05 17.57
C LEU A 245 -23.86 9.33 17.74
N LEU A 246 -23.13 9.61 18.82
CA LEU A 246 -21.86 8.96 19.11
C LEU A 246 -22.06 7.45 19.34
N GLU A 247 -23.13 7.04 20.01
CA GLU A 247 -23.54 5.64 20.17
C GLU A 247 -23.86 4.97 18.83
N ALA A 248 -24.56 5.67 17.92
CA ALA A 248 -24.82 5.19 16.56
C ALA A 248 -23.53 5.06 15.73
N LEU A 249 -22.49 5.82 16.05
CA LEU A 249 -21.14 5.64 15.53
C LEU A 249 -20.33 4.52 16.23
N GLY A 250 -20.91 3.88 17.25
CA GLY A 250 -20.33 2.72 17.94
C GLY A 250 -19.70 3.02 19.30
N SER A 251 -19.80 4.25 19.82
CA SER A 251 -19.34 4.55 21.17
C SER A 251 -20.09 3.70 22.20
N THR A 252 -19.34 3.11 23.13
CA THR A 252 -19.87 2.43 24.31
C THR A 252 -19.46 3.12 25.61
N MET A 253 -18.67 4.19 25.53
CA MET A 253 -18.10 4.87 26.71
C MET A 253 -18.58 6.32 26.86
N ILE A 254 -19.18 6.94 25.84
CA ILE A 254 -19.62 8.36 25.94
C ILE A 254 -20.56 8.64 27.12
N ARG A 255 -21.39 7.66 27.51
CA ARG A 255 -22.29 7.79 28.66
C ARG A 255 -21.57 7.81 30.01
N LYS A 256 -20.31 7.37 30.05
CA LYS A 256 -19.42 7.40 31.23
C LYS A 256 -18.64 8.71 31.34
N TYR A 257 -18.74 9.59 30.34
CA TYR A 257 -18.07 10.88 30.35
C TYR A 257 -18.50 11.70 31.57
N CYS A 258 -17.53 12.21 32.30
CA CYS A 258 -17.69 13.16 33.39
C CYS A 258 -17.00 14.48 33.09
N TYR A 259 -17.31 15.49 33.89
CA TYR A 259 -16.72 16.82 33.78
C TYR A 259 -15.18 16.72 33.74
N ARG A 260 -14.58 17.27 32.67
CA ARG A 260 -13.15 17.21 32.33
C ARG A 260 -12.52 15.84 32.16
N TYR A 261 -13.34 14.82 31.92
CA TYR A 261 -12.76 13.55 31.52
C TYR A 261 -12.19 13.69 30.10
N HIS A 262 -11.19 12.87 29.84
CA HIS A 262 -10.60 12.74 28.53
C HIS A 262 -11.35 11.63 27.80
N TRP A 263 -11.72 11.87 26.55
CA TRP A 263 -12.45 10.91 25.73
C TRP A 263 -12.08 11.08 24.27
N ALA A 264 -11.72 9.97 23.64
CA ALA A 264 -11.46 9.92 22.21
C ALA A 264 -12.11 8.69 21.58
N MET A 265 -12.43 8.80 20.29
CA MET A 265 -12.94 7.72 19.47
C MET A 265 -12.42 7.82 18.04
N ILE A 266 -12.05 6.68 17.47
CA ILE A 266 -11.82 6.49 16.04
C ILE A 266 -12.92 5.56 15.53
N THR A 267 -13.65 5.97 14.50
CA THR A 267 -14.81 5.22 13.97
C THR A 267 -14.92 5.32 12.46
N ILE A 268 -15.61 4.35 11.86
CA ILE A 268 -16.08 4.42 10.47
C ILE A 268 -17.58 4.67 10.50
N LYS A 269 -18.02 5.81 9.96
CA LYS A 269 -19.44 6.16 9.93
C LYS A 269 -20.26 5.06 9.23
N GLY A 270 -21.22 4.49 9.94
CA GLY A 270 -22.07 3.41 9.43
C GLY A 270 -21.49 1.99 9.55
N SER A 271 -20.25 1.83 10.02
CA SER A 271 -19.66 0.50 10.32
C SER A 271 -19.32 0.31 11.80
N GLY A 272 -19.11 1.40 12.55
CA GLY A 272 -18.87 1.38 13.99
C GLY A 272 -17.43 1.74 14.38
N LYS A 273 -17.17 1.72 15.68
CA LYS A 273 -15.88 2.14 16.25
C LYS A 273 -14.73 1.18 15.91
N LEU A 274 -13.55 1.76 15.76
CA LEU A 274 -12.26 1.06 15.63
C LEU A 274 -11.49 1.10 16.94
N ALA A 275 -11.52 2.24 17.63
CA ALA A 275 -10.91 2.44 18.94
C ALA A 275 -11.72 3.49 19.70
N GLU A 276 -11.82 3.33 21.01
CA GLU A 276 -12.46 4.29 21.92
C GLU A 276 -11.85 4.08 23.28
N ASP A 277 -11.54 5.17 23.97
CA ASP A 277 -11.15 5.10 25.37
C ASP A 277 -11.53 6.41 26.08
N TYR A 278 -11.55 6.34 27.40
CA TYR A 278 -11.82 7.48 28.26
C TYR A 278 -11.06 7.32 29.58
N ASP A 279 -10.60 8.42 30.14
CA ASP A 279 -9.96 8.43 31.46
C ASP A 279 -10.49 9.62 32.26
N ASN A 280 -10.29 9.56 33.57
CA ASN A 280 -10.47 10.71 34.43
C ASN A 280 -9.45 11.82 34.09
N ASP A 281 -9.73 13.03 34.56
CA ASP A 281 -9.00 14.28 34.26
C ASP A 281 -7.45 14.22 34.43
N TYR A 282 -6.90 13.18 35.08
CA TYR A 282 -5.47 13.08 35.34
C TYR A 282 -4.62 12.48 34.21
N TYR A 283 -5.20 11.64 33.35
CA TYR A 283 -4.43 10.90 32.36
C TYR A 283 -4.95 11.14 30.96
N GLN A 284 -4.04 11.60 30.11
CA GLN A 284 -4.28 11.70 28.68
C GLN A 284 -4.77 10.36 28.11
N VAL A 285 -5.83 10.42 27.32
CA VAL A 285 -6.31 9.30 26.51
C VAL A 285 -5.59 9.33 25.18
N THR A 286 -4.91 8.24 24.84
CA THR A 286 -4.29 8.03 23.52
C THR A 286 -4.82 6.74 22.92
N ILE A 287 -5.53 6.84 21.80
CA ILE A 287 -6.04 5.68 21.07
C ILE A 287 -5.46 5.63 19.66
N LYS A 288 -5.29 4.41 19.13
CA LYS A 288 -4.75 4.16 17.80
C LYS A 288 -5.63 3.18 17.04
N ALA A 289 -5.72 3.36 15.73
CA ALA A 289 -6.34 2.40 14.83
C ALA A 289 -5.55 2.35 13.53
N SER A 290 -5.27 1.13 13.05
CA SER A 290 -4.71 0.89 11.72
C SER A 290 -5.81 0.38 10.80
N LEU A 291 -5.92 0.94 9.61
CA LEU A 291 -6.89 0.45 8.64
C LEU A 291 -6.42 0.60 7.19
N PRO A 292 -6.86 -0.31 6.31
CA PRO A 292 -6.59 -0.18 4.89
C PRO A 292 -7.39 0.99 4.30
N ILE A 293 -6.75 1.78 3.44
CA ILE A 293 -7.44 2.67 2.51
C ILE A 293 -7.75 1.91 1.21
N VAL A 294 -9.00 2.02 0.74
CA VAL A 294 -9.62 1.09 -0.22
C VAL A 294 -10.26 1.79 -1.41
#